data_AF-A0AAW6M8V3-F1
#
_entry.id   AF-A0AAW6M8V3-F1
#
_cell.length_a   1.000
_cell.length_b   1.000
_cell.length_c   1.000
_cell.angle_alpha   90.00
_cell.angle_beta   90.00
_cell.angle_gamma   90.00
#
_symmetry.space_group_name_H-M   'P 1'
#
loop_
_entity.id
_entity.type
_entity.pdbx_description
1 polymer ?
#
loop_
_entity_poly.entity_id
_entity_poly.type
_entity_poly.pdbx_seq_one_letter_code
_entity_poly.pdbx_strand_id
1 'polypeptide(L)'
;MTEMLDILQELPSKPKIYLCLPVPAVKRNFGINDSEITNGIIPVIRSVAKKRHLSVVDLYALLKPYPDYYTDGIHPNEPGAALIAGELYRTLTGNEAPAIVTD
;
A
#
# COMPACT_ATOMS: atom_id res chain seq x y z
N MET A 1 2.74 -17.29 6.85
CA MET A 1 2.60 -15.89 6.40
C MET A 1 3.22 -15.63 5.00
N THR A 2 3.40 -16.67 4.16
CA THR A 2 3.76 -16.49 2.75
C THR A 2 2.90 -17.33 1.81
N GLU A 3 1.94 -18.10 2.32
CA GLU A 3 1.16 -19.07 1.55
C GLU A 3 0.46 -18.45 0.33
N MET A 4 -0.12 -17.24 0.48
CA MET A 4 -0.67 -16.51 -0.66
C MET A 4 0.38 -16.18 -1.72
N LEU A 5 1.61 -15.84 -1.32
CA LEU A 5 2.69 -15.61 -2.28
C LEU A 5 3.12 -16.90 -2.95
N ASP A 6 3.20 -17.99 -2.20
CA ASP A 6 3.53 -19.32 -2.73
C ASP A 6 2.52 -19.70 -3.83
N ILE A 7 1.22 -19.58 -3.55
CA ILE A 7 0.13 -19.84 -4.52
C ILE A 7 0.25 -18.93 -5.76
N LEU A 8 0.44 -17.62 -5.57
CA LEU A 8 0.49 -16.67 -6.68
C LEU A 8 1.74 -16.88 -7.57
N GLN A 9 2.89 -17.24 -7.00
CA GLN A 9 4.12 -17.50 -7.74
C GLN A 9 4.08 -18.81 -8.54
N GLU A 10 3.27 -19.76 -8.10
CA GLU A 10 3.07 -21.04 -8.78
C GLU A 10 2.13 -20.95 -10.00
N LEU A 11 1.31 -19.90 -10.10
CA LEU A 11 0.40 -19.71 -11.23
C LEU A 11 1.12 -19.77 -12.59
N PRO A 12 0.56 -20.45 -13.61
CA PRO A 12 1.16 -20.53 -14.94
C PRO A 12 1.39 -19.18 -15.62
N SER A 13 0.58 -18.18 -15.30
CA SER A 13 0.68 -16.80 -15.84
C SER A 13 1.92 -16.05 -15.36
N LYS A 14 2.64 -16.56 -14.34
CA LYS A 14 3.82 -15.93 -13.73
C LYS A 14 3.58 -14.44 -13.43
N PRO A 15 2.60 -14.13 -12.56
CA PRO A 15 2.22 -12.76 -12.29
C PRO A 15 3.39 -11.98 -11.67
N LYS A 16 3.50 -10.70 -12.03
CA LYS A 16 4.34 -9.76 -11.28
C LYS A 16 3.63 -9.41 -9.98
N ILE A 17 4.29 -9.64 -8.85
CA ILE A 17 3.71 -9.41 -7.53
C ILE A 17 4.35 -8.16 -6.90
N TYR A 18 3.50 -7.28 -6.40
CA TYR A 18 3.89 -6.10 -5.63
C TYR A 18 3.35 -6.22 -4.21
N LEU A 19 4.18 -5.92 -3.22
CA LEU A 19 3.76 -5.82 -1.83
C LEU A 19 3.57 -4.36 -1.47
N CYS A 20 2.35 -3.96 -1.15
CA CYS A 20 2.07 -2.61 -0.69
C CYS A 20 2.29 -2.52 0.82
N LEU A 21 3.01 -1.49 1.28
CA LEU A 21 2.98 -1.14 2.70
C LEU A 21 1.61 -0.55 3.05
N PRO A 22 1.09 -0.80 4.25
CA PRO A 22 -0.13 -0.17 4.73
C PRO A 22 0.01 1.36 4.79
N VAL A 23 -1.10 2.07 4.60
CA VAL A 23 -1.18 3.52 4.82
C VAL A 23 -1.06 3.86 6.32
N PRO A 24 -0.71 5.10 6.70
CA PRO A 24 -0.72 5.52 8.09
C PRO A 24 -2.08 5.37 8.77
N ALA A 25 -2.09 5.09 10.07
CA ALA A 25 -3.25 5.27 10.93
C ALA A 25 -3.14 6.62 11.64
N VAL A 26 -3.88 7.63 11.18
CA VAL A 26 -3.80 8.99 11.72
C VAL A 26 -4.56 9.16 13.04
N LYS A 27 -5.45 8.21 13.37
CA LYS A 27 -6.10 8.08 14.67
C LYS A 27 -6.09 6.63 15.11
N ARG A 28 -6.11 6.39 16.43
CA ARG A 28 -6.38 5.06 16.97
C ARG A 28 -7.87 4.76 16.85
N ASN A 29 -8.23 3.78 16.04
CA ASN A 29 -9.61 3.35 15.87
C ASN A 29 -9.68 1.85 15.56
N PHE A 30 -10.77 1.18 15.91
CA PHE A 30 -10.97 -0.27 15.66
C PHE A 30 -9.84 -1.18 16.16
N GLY A 31 -9.11 -0.77 17.20
CA GLY A 31 -7.91 -1.46 17.68
C GLY A 31 -6.65 -1.25 16.85
N ILE A 32 -6.73 -0.53 15.73
CA ILE A 32 -5.62 -0.19 14.83
C ILE A 32 -4.91 1.07 15.34
N ASN A 33 -3.58 1.07 15.28
CA ASN A 33 -2.77 2.23 15.62
C ASN A 33 -1.45 2.24 14.82
N ASP A 34 -0.88 3.42 14.63
CA ASP A 34 0.29 3.61 13.75
C ASP A 34 1.56 2.94 14.27
N SER A 35 1.69 2.77 15.60
CA SER A 35 2.87 2.11 16.18
C SER A 35 2.95 0.64 15.77
N GLU A 36 1.83 -0.09 15.80
CA GLU A 36 1.80 -1.49 15.33
C GLU A 36 2.07 -1.59 13.83
N ILE A 37 1.57 -0.62 13.05
CA ILE A 37 1.82 -0.54 11.61
C ILE A 37 3.33 -0.35 11.34
N THR A 38 3.93 0.65 11.98
CA THR A 38 5.32 1.07 11.71
C THR A 38 6.36 0.14 12.31
N ASN A 39 6.11 -0.40 13.51
CA ASN A 39 7.07 -1.21 14.25
C ASN A 39 6.83 -2.73 14.11
N GLY A 40 5.63 -3.14 13.70
CA GLY A 40 5.26 -4.55 13.49
C GLY A 40 5.08 -4.90 12.02
N ILE A 41 4.04 -4.36 11.39
CA ILE A 41 3.59 -4.80 10.06
C ILE A 41 4.56 -4.42 8.94
N ILE A 42 5.00 -3.17 8.88
CA ILE A 42 5.92 -2.69 7.82
C ILE A 42 7.24 -3.48 7.81
N PRO A 43 7.94 -3.68 8.95
CA PRO A 43 9.17 -4.48 8.99
C PRO A 43 8.96 -5.90 8.48
N VAL A 44 7.83 -6.51 8.82
CA VAL A 44 7.48 -7.86 8.38
C VAL A 44 7.27 -7.92 6.86
N ILE A 45 6.49 -7.00 6.28
CA ILE A 45 6.29 -6.94 4.81
C ILE A 45 7.62 -6.72 4.09
N ARG A 46 8.45 -5.78 4.56
CA ARG A 46 9.78 -5.52 3.96
C ARG A 46 10.69 -6.75 4.04
N SER A 47 10.67 -7.48 5.16
CA SER A 47 11.44 -8.72 5.33
C SER A 47 11.00 -9.80 4.34
N VAL A 48 9.69 -9.99 4.16
CA VAL A 48 9.14 -10.93 3.16
C VAL A 48 9.51 -10.50 1.75
N ALA A 49 9.33 -9.22 1.40
CA ALA A 49 9.69 -8.69 0.09
C ALA A 49 11.17 -8.94 -0.25
N LYS A 50 12.07 -8.67 0.70
CA LYS A 50 13.51 -8.91 0.56
C LYS A 50 13.81 -10.40 0.35
N LYS A 51 13.22 -11.29 1.15
CA LYS A 51 13.44 -12.75 1.05
C LYS A 51 12.92 -13.34 -0.26
N ARG A 52 11.87 -12.76 -0.83
CA ARG A 52 11.20 -13.24 -2.04
C ARG A 52 11.60 -12.45 -3.30
N HIS A 53 12.50 -11.48 -3.18
CA HIS A 53 12.90 -10.58 -4.26
C HIS A 53 11.72 -9.87 -4.94
N LEU A 54 10.75 -9.42 -4.14
CA LEU A 54 9.54 -8.74 -4.61
C LEU A 54 9.67 -7.22 -4.49
N SER A 55 9.05 -6.51 -5.43
CA SER A 55 8.91 -5.06 -5.37
C SER A 55 7.97 -4.63 -4.23
N VAL A 56 8.31 -3.52 -3.59
CA VAL A 56 7.48 -2.88 -2.55
C VAL A 56 6.96 -1.54 -3.07
N VAL A 57 5.66 -1.29 -2.88
CA VAL A 57 5.05 0.04 -3.08
C VAL A 57 4.79 0.66 -1.71
N ASP A 58 5.43 1.80 -1.43
CA ASP A 58 5.40 2.44 -0.12
C ASP A 58 4.21 3.41 0.02
N LEU A 59 3.01 2.85 0.17
CA LEU A 59 1.81 3.67 0.40
C LEU A 59 1.85 4.38 1.75
N TYR A 60 2.69 3.92 2.70
CA TYR A 60 2.87 4.59 3.97
C TYR A 60 3.48 5.98 3.75
N ALA A 61 4.64 6.01 3.10
CA ALA A 61 5.35 7.26 2.78
C ALA A 61 4.51 8.17 1.89
N LEU A 62 3.76 7.60 0.94
CA LEU A 62 2.88 8.34 0.04
C LEU A 62 1.80 9.14 0.79
N LEU A 63 1.13 8.53 1.76
CA LEU A 63 0.00 9.18 2.47
C LEU A 63 0.40 9.90 3.76
N LYS A 64 1.60 9.67 4.29
CA LYS A 64 2.10 10.32 5.51
C LYS A 64 1.96 11.85 5.53
N PRO A 65 2.18 12.59 4.44
CA PRO A 65 2.00 14.05 4.42
C PRO A 65 0.54 14.53 4.49
N TYR A 66 -0.44 13.63 4.38
CA TYR A 66 -1.85 13.97 4.16
C TYR A 66 -2.76 13.41 5.27
N PRO A 67 -2.70 13.95 6.51
CA PRO A 67 -3.49 13.45 7.63
C PRO A 67 -5.01 13.61 7.45
N ASP A 68 -5.44 14.52 6.57
CA ASP A 68 -6.86 14.78 6.28
C ASP A 68 -7.43 13.88 5.17
N TYR A 69 -6.61 12.99 4.57
CA TYR A 69 -7.02 12.13 3.46
C TYR A 69 -7.64 10.81 3.95
N TYR A 70 -8.39 10.88 5.06
CA TYR A 70 -8.97 9.74 5.76
C TYR A 70 -10.41 10.02 6.17
N THR A 71 -11.26 9.01 6.09
CA THR A 71 -12.68 9.11 6.46
C THR A 71 -12.88 9.00 7.98
N ASP A 72 -12.16 8.09 8.62
CA ASP A 72 -12.32 7.74 10.04
C ASP A 72 -10.99 7.68 10.81
N GLY A 73 -9.92 8.16 10.16
CA GLY A 73 -8.55 8.12 10.64
C GLY A 73 -7.79 6.81 10.39
N ILE A 74 -8.41 5.83 9.72
CA ILE A 74 -7.80 4.57 9.28
C ILE A 74 -7.94 4.39 7.77
N HIS A 75 -9.16 4.55 7.24
CA HIS A 75 -9.48 4.31 5.83
C HIS A 75 -9.28 5.59 5.00
N PRO A 76 -8.55 5.54 3.88
CA PRO A 76 -8.42 6.69 2.97
C PRO A 76 -9.79 7.17 2.45
N ASN A 77 -9.96 8.48 2.35
CA ASN A 77 -11.11 9.08 1.66
C ASN A 77 -10.85 9.20 0.14
N GLU A 78 -11.72 9.88 -0.59
CA GLU A 78 -11.59 10.03 -2.05
C GLU A 78 -10.22 10.60 -2.50
N PRO A 79 -9.73 11.74 -1.97
CA PRO A 79 -8.37 12.20 -2.24
C PRO A 79 -7.26 11.20 -1.87
N GLY A 80 -7.40 10.47 -0.76
CA GLY A 80 -6.45 9.43 -0.37
C GLY A 80 -6.42 8.25 -1.34
N ALA A 81 -7.59 7.78 -1.76
CA ALA A 81 -7.75 6.70 -2.74
C ALA A 81 -7.21 7.11 -4.11
N ALA A 82 -7.43 8.37 -4.50
CA ALA A 82 -6.87 8.98 -5.70
C ALA A 82 -5.33 8.91 -5.73
N LEU A 83 -4.66 9.28 -4.63
CA LEU A 83 -3.19 9.19 -4.54
C LEU A 83 -2.71 7.74 -4.67
N ILE A 84 -3.37 6.79 -4.00
CA ILE A 84 -3.03 5.36 -4.09
C ILE A 84 -3.17 4.87 -5.54
N ALA A 85 -4.30 5.17 -6.19
CA ALA A 85 -4.54 4.79 -7.57
C ALA A 85 -3.49 5.39 -8.52
N GLY A 86 -3.11 6.64 -8.31
CA GLY A 86 -2.07 7.30 -9.10
C GLY A 86 -0.69 6.65 -8.95
N GLU A 87 -0.30 6.31 -7.72
CA GLU A 87 0.98 5.63 -7.46
C GLU A 87 1.02 4.22 -8.06
N LEU A 88 -0.09 3.48 -7.97
CA LEU A 88 -0.19 2.15 -8.57
C LEU A 88 -0.19 2.24 -10.09
N TYR A 89 -0.87 3.21 -10.69
CA TYR A 89 -0.84 3.43 -12.14
C TYR A 89 0.58 3.71 -12.63
N ARG A 90 1.31 4.62 -11.95
CA ARG A 90 2.74 4.88 -12.23
C ARG A 90 3.57 3.62 -12.11
N THR A 91 3.40 2.86 -11.03
CA THR A 91 4.15 1.62 -10.78
C THR A 91 3.92 0.58 -11.88
N LEU A 92 2.70 0.46 -12.36
CA LEU A 92 2.31 -0.55 -13.34
C LEU A 92 2.66 -0.15 -14.78
N THR A 93 2.60 1.14 -15.10
CA THR A 93 2.70 1.62 -16.50
C THR A 93 3.99 2.41 -16.79
N GLY A 94 4.63 2.98 -15.77
CA GLY A 94 5.73 3.94 -15.91
C GLY A 94 5.29 5.36 -16.28
N ASN A 95 3.98 5.62 -16.41
CA ASN A 95 3.44 6.92 -16.81
C ASN A 95 2.73 7.61 -15.64
N GLU A 96 2.69 8.94 -15.63
CA GLU A 96 1.84 9.69 -14.70
C GLU A 96 0.36 9.36 -14.90
N ALA A 97 -0.37 9.26 -13.79
CA ALA A 97 -1.80 9.00 -13.84
C ALA A 97 -2.54 10.17 -14.51
N PRO A 98 -3.60 9.89 -15.29
CA PRO A 98 -4.47 10.94 -15.79
C PRO A 98 -4.97 11.81 -14.65
N ALA A 99 -5.11 13.11 -14.90
CA ALA A 99 -5.74 14.00 -13.93
C ALA A 99 -7.13 13.47 -13.59
N ILE A 100 -7.44 13.42 -12.29
CA ILE A 100 -8.77 13.06 -11.84
C ILE A 100 -9.66 14.25 -12.17
N VAL A 101 -10.48 14.10 -13.21
CA VAL A 101 -11.49 15.08 -13.57
C VAL A 101 -12.65 14.89 -12.59
N THR A 102 -12.75 15.79 -11.62
CA THR A 102 -13.94 15.91 -10.77
C THR A 102 -14.83 16.97 -11.42
N ASP A 103 -16.04 16.58 -11.82
CA ASP A 103 -17.08 17.49 -12.31
C ASP A 103 -17.59 18.46 -11.22
#